data_AF-A0A9P8IKD3-F1
#
_entry.id   AF-A0A9P8IKD3-F1
#
_cell.length_a   1.000
_cell.length_b   1.000
_cell.length_c   1.000
_cell.angle_alpha   90.00
_cell.angle_beta   90.00
_cell.angle_gamma   90.00
#
_symmetry.space_group_name_H-M   'P 1'
#
loop_
_entity.id
_entity.type
_entity.pdbx_description
1 polymer ?
#
loop_
_entity_poly.entity_id
_entity_poly.type
_entity_poly.pdbx_seq_one_letter_code
_entity_poly.pdbx_strand_id
1 'polypeptide(L)'
;MSALALAGHTFYPVLLRLVIWATSKVVSKQSSLQEPLHFLLNHPRRCYTLLFPSGPTWALFGILALLNLVDVLFIILLDLDNSTVTVLPGWQRFCAAVFQAVSSRHTGTASFNLANVNPAVQMALLIMMYISVYPISIVVRSSNTYEERSLGIYEHSLQYDEEDGGSYFVTHLRNQLSFDLWYICLGLLCISIAEHKKIMDGNDPAFTMWPMLFEGVSA
;
A
#
# COMPACT_ATOMS: atom_id res chain seq x y z
N MET A 1 -8.89 12.84 -11.42
CA MET A 1 -8.76 12.28 -10.05
C MET A 1 -7.85 11.06 -10.01
N SER A 2 -8.04 10.05 -10.88
CA SER A 2 -7.23 8.81 -10.90
C SER A 2 -5.72 9.03 -11.05
N ALA A 3 -5.29 9.95 -11.92
CA ALA A 3 -3.87 10.29 -12.08
C ALA A 3 -3.27 10.94 -10.82
N LEU A 4 -4.07 11.70 -10.07
CA LEU A 4 -3.65 12.32 -8.80
C LEU A 4 -3.61 11.29 -7.67
N ALA A 5 -4.55 10.32 -7.68
CA ALA A 5 -4.57 9.19 -6.74
C ALA A 5 -3.42 8.21 -6.99
N LEU A 6 -3.13 7.91 -8.27
CA LEU A 6 -1.93 7.17 -8.69
C LEU A 6 -0.65 7.95 -8.34
N ALA A 7 -0.63 9.27 -8.51
CA ALA A 7 0.47 10.11 -8.06
C ALA A 7 0.51 10.33 -6.54
N GLY A 8 -0.43 9.75 -5.81
CA GLY A 8 -0.54 9.79 -4.37
C GLY A 8 0.52 8.94 -3.66
N HIS A 9 0.30 8.75 -2.36
CA HIS A 9 1.24 8.19 -1.38
C HIS A 9 1.98 6.91 -1.84
N THR A 10 1.35 6.07 -2.67
CA THR A 10 1.94 4.79 -3.07
C THR A 10 3.05 4.89 -4.12
N PHE A 11 2.88 5.73 -5.15
CA PHE A 11 3.93 5.96 -6.16
C PHE A 11 4.75 7.22 -5.89
N TYR A 12 4.46 7.94 -4.81
CA TYR A 12 5.22 9.11 -4.38
C TYR A 12 6.75 8.88 -4.38
N PRO A 13 7.31 7.77 -3.85
CA PRO A 13 8.76 7.51 -3.90
C PRO A 13 9.32 7.36 -5.32
N VAL A 14 8.54 6.75 -6.21
CA VAL A 14 8.92 6.48 -7.61
C VAL A 14 8.84 7.77 -8.43
N LEU A 15 7.76 8.53 -8.26
CA LEU A 15 7.55 9.81 -8.94
C LEU A 15 8.52 10.87 -8.46
N LEU A 16 8.79 10.95 -7.15
CA LEU A 16 9.79 11.87 -6.59
C LEU A 16 11.15 11.64 -7.24
N ARG A 17 11.57 10.37 -7.36
CA ARG A 17 12.82 10.03 -8.03
C ARG A 17 12.79 10.39 -9.52
N LEU A 18 11.69 10.11 -10.21
CA LEU A 18 11.52 10.42 -11.64
C LEU A 18 11.61 11.93 -11.86
N VAL A 19 10.97 12.75 -11.02
CA VAL A 19 11.02 14.21 -11.08
C VAL A 19 12.45 14.72 -10.86
N ILE A 20 13.18 14.19 -9.87
CA ILE A 20 14.58 14.60 -9.62
C ILE A 20 15.48 14.20 -10.79
N TRP A 21 15.28 13.01 -11.36
CA TRP A 21 16.01 12.54 -12.55
C TRP A 21 15.68 13.35 -13.81
N ALA A 22 14.41 13.67 -14.04
CA ALA A 22 13.98 14.51 -15.16
C ALA A 22 14.55 15.93 -15.02
N THR A 23 14.49 16.50 -13.81
CA THR A 23 15.08 17.82 -13.52
C THR A 23 16.60 17.81 -13.72
N SER A 24 17.31 16.74 -13.37
CA SER A 24 18.76 16.64 -13.60
C SER A 24 19.14 16.50 -15.08
N LYS A 25 18.22 16.01 -15.93
CA LYS A 25 18.38 15.93 -17.38
C LYS A 25 18.03 17.23 -18.10
N VAL A 26 17.06 17.99 -17.57
CA VAL A 26 16.62 19.27 -18.16
C VAL A 26 17.55 20.42 -17.76
N VAL A 27 18.13 20.39 -16.56
CA VAL A 27 19.09 21.40 -16.10
C VAL A 27 20.43 21.26 -16.84
N SER A 28 20.91 22.37 -17.43
CA SER A 28 22.21 22.43 -18.09
C SER A 28 23.35 22.07 -17.14
N LYS A 29 24.37 21.37 -17.66
CA LYS A 29 25.58 20.94 -16.92
C LYS A 29 26.39 22.09 -16.28
N GLN A 30 26.10 23.34 -16.65
CA GLN A 30 26.76 24.53 -16.09
C GLN A 30 25.95 25.22 -14.98
N SER A 31 24.77 24.72 -14.64
CA SER A 31 23.94 25.31 -13.59
C SER A 31 24.40 24.87 -12.20
N SER A 32 24.41 25.80 -11.24
CA SER A 32 24.71 25.54 -9.82
C SER A 32 23.77 24.52 -9.16
N LEU A 33 22.63 24.19 -9.80
CA LEU A 33 21.68 23.19 -9.30
C LEU A 33 22.06 21.75 -9.69
N GLN A 34 22.99 21.54 -10.63
CA GLN A 34 23.35 20.19 -11.06
C GLN A 34 24.09 19.41 -9.98
N GLU A 35 25.00 20.06 -9.25
CA GLU A 35 25.78 19.46 -8.16
C GLU A 35 24.87 18.98 -6.99
N PRO A 36 23.95 19.80 -6.45
CA PRO A 36 22.96 19.35 -5.47
C PRO A 36 22.06 18.22 -5.96
N LEU A 37 21.55 18.28 -7.20
CA LEU A 37 20.68 17.22 -7.74
C LEU A 37 21.42 15.89 -7.90
N HIS A 38 22.67 15.94 -8.36
CA HIS A 38 23.50 14.76 -8.49
C HIS A 38 23.86 14.16 -7.13
N PHE A 39 24.12 15.01 -6.13
CA PHE A 39 24.33 14.59 -4.74
C PHE A 39 23.07 13.93 -4.15
N LEU A 40 21.88 14.49 -4.40
CA LEU A 40 20.58 13.92 -4.00
C LEU A 40 20.32 12.54 -4.60
N LEU A 41 20.69 12.34 -5.87
CA LEU A 41 20.55 11.04 -6.55
C LEU A 41 21.55 9.99 -6.05
N ASN A 42 22.75 10.42 -5.65
CA ASN A 42 23.80 9.54 -5.14
C ASN A 42 23.64 9.20 -3.65
N HIS A 43 23.09 10.12 -2.85
CA HIS A 43 22.86 9.94 -1.41
C HIS A 43 21.40 10.17 -1.02
N PRO A 44 20.47 9.39 -1.58
CA PRO A 44 19.04 9.68 -1.47
C PRO A 44 18.53 9.64 -0.01
N ARG A 45 19.05 8.70 0.79
CA ARG A 45 18.67 8.50 2.20
C ARG A 45 19.17 9.57 3.17
N ARG A 46 20.17 10.40 2.79
CA ARG A 46 20.64 11.52 3.63
C ARG A 46 19.76 12.76 3.51
N CYS A 47 19.04 12.89 2.39
CA CYS A 47 18.24 14.06 2.09
C CYS A 47 16.74 13.80 2.31
N TYR A 48 16.28 12.56 2.11
CA TYR A 48 14.87 12.23 2.31
C TYR A 48 14.61 10.73 2.55
N THR A 49 13.74 10.40 3.51
CA THR A 49 13.47 9.02 3.95
C THR A 49 12.75 8.18 2.89
N LEU A 50 11.90 8.80 2.07
CA LEU A 50 11.16 8.13 0.99
C LEU A 50 11.88 8.20 -0.37
N LEU A 51 13.10 8.76 -0.43
CA LEU A 51 13.91 8.71 -1.63
C LEU A 51 14.75 7.43 -1.58
N PHE A 52 14.38 6.44 -2.39
CA PHE A 52 15.06 5.16 -2.43
C PHE A 52 16.17 5.12 -3.50
N PRO A 53 17.14 4.18 -3.43
CA PRO A 53 18.08 3.86 -4.52
C PRO A 53 17.39 3.18 -5.73
N SER A 54 18.06 3.11 -6.89
CA SER A 54 17.43 2.78 -8.19
C SER A 54 16.86 1.38 -8.25
N GLY A 55 17.60 0.37 -7.76
CA GLY A 55 17.12 -1.01 -7.67
C GLY A 55 15.84 -1.12 -6.83
N PRO A 56 15.85 -0.70 -5.55
CA PRO A 56 14.67 -0.74 -4.68
C PRO A 56 13.45 0.00 -5.22
N THR A 57 13.63 1.14 -5.92
CA THR A 57 12.47 1.83 -6.56
C THR A 57 11.79 1.00 -7.64
N TRP A 58 12.55 0.24 -8.44
CA TRP A 58 11.97 -0.62 -9.48
C TRP A 58 11.32 -1.87 -8.88
N ALA A 59 11.91 -2.46 -7.83
CA ALA A 59 11.30 -3.56 -7.10
C ALA A 59 9.98 -3.14 -6.44
N LEU A 60 9.96 -1.98 -5.77
CA LEU A 60 8.75 -1.41 -5.17
C LEU A 60 7.67 -1.17 -6.23
N PHE A 61 8.05 -0.57 -7.37
CA PHE A 61 7.13 -0.36 -8.49
C PHE A 61 6.53 -1.68 -8.98
N GLY A 62 7.35 -2.72 -9.17
CA GLY A 62 6.90 -4.04 -9.61
C GLY A 62 5.91 -4.69 -8.62
N ILE A 63 6.23 -4.69 -7.33
CA ILE A 63 5.37 -5.25 -6.29
C ILE A 63 4.03 -4.49 -6.22
N LEU A 64 4.07 -3.16 -6.22
CA LEU A 64 2.86 -2.34 -6.17
C LEU A 64 2.00 -2.50 -7.43
N ALA A 65 2.62 -2.60 -8.61
CA ALA A 65 1.91 -2.84 -9.86
C ALA A 65 1.24 -4.22 -9.87
N LEU A 66 1.93 -5.25 -9.38
CA LEU A 66 1.39 -6.61 -9.25
C LEU A 66 0.20 -6.65 -8.29
N LEU A 67 0.34 -6.06 -7.11
CA LEU A 67 -0.72 -5.99 -6.10
C LEU A 67 -1.98 -5.30 -6.66
N ASN A 68 -1.82 -4.16 -7.35
CA ASN A 68 -2.94 -3.48 -8.01
C ASN A 68 -3.57 -4.31 -9.14
N LEU A 69 -2.76 -5.02 -9.91
CA LEU A 69 -3.27 -5.86 -11.00
C LEU A 69 -4.15 -6.98 -10.45
N VAL A 70 -3.73 -7.61 -9.36
CA VAL A 70 -4.50 -8.64 -8.65
C VAL A 70 -5.83 -8.07 -8.14
N ASP A 71 -5.83 -6.87 -7.55
CA ASP A 71 -7.07 -6.21 -7.12
C ASP A 71 -8.05 -5.97 -8.26
N VAL A 72 -7.56 -5.38 -9.36
CA VAL A 72 -8.38 -5.12 -10.54
C VAL A 72 -8.96 -6.42 -11.10
N LEU A 73 -8.16 -7.49 -11.11
CA LEU A 73 -8.58 -8.81 -11.54
C LEU A 73 -9.68 -9.37 -10.64
N PHE A 74 -9.54 -9.27 -9.32
CA PHE A 74 -10.59 -9.71 -8.38
C PHE A 74 -11.88 -8.92 -8.53
N ILE A 75 -11.81 -7.57 -8.65
CA ILE A 75 -13.00 -6.74 -8.85
C ILE A 75 -13.71 -7.08 -10.18
N ILE A 76 -12.95 -7.35 -11.25
CA ILE A 76 -13.57 -7.66 -12.54
C ILE A 76 -14.17 -9.06 -12.54
N LEU A 77 -13.43 -10.08 -12.08
CA LEU A 77 -13.85 -11.48 -12.15
C LEU A 77 -14.97 -11.82 -11.16
N LEU A 78 -14.89 -11.34 -9.92
CA LEU A 78 -15.84 -11.73 -8.87
C LEU A 78 -17.14 -10.94 -8.91
N ASP A 79 -17.16 -9.78 -9.57
CA ASP A 79 -18.33 -8.90 -9.66
C ASP A 79 -18.99 -8.97 -11.05
N LEU A 80 -18.71 -10.01 -11.85
CA LEU A 80 -19.19 -10.15 -13.24
C LEU A 80 -20.72 -10.07 -13.34
N ASP A 81 -21.42 -10.73 -12.42
CA ASP A 81 -22.88 -10.88 -12.39
C ASP A 81 -23.60 -9.87 -11.46
N ASN A 82 -22.88 -8.90 -10.89
CA ASN A 82 -23.48 -7.98 -9.93
C ASN A 82 -24.19 -6.82 -10.65
N SER A 83 -25.49 -6.67 -10.39
CA SER A 83 -26.33 -5.59 -10.93
C SER A 83 -25.80 -4.19 -10.63
N THR A 84 -24.99 -4.03 -9.59
CA THR A 84 -24.35 -2.77 -9.19
C THR A 84 -23.21 -2.37 -10.12
N VAL A 85 -22.55 -3.36 -10.76
CA VAL A 85 -21.38 -3.16 -11.62
C VAL A 85 -21.74 -3.27 -13.10
N THR A 86 -22.77 -4.03 -13.46
CA THR A 86 -23.26 -4.16 -14.84
C THR A 86 -23.97 -2.93 -15.38
N VAL A 87 -24.20 -1.89 -14.54
CA VAL A 87 -24.74 -0.60 -14.99
C VAL A 87 -23.77 0.11 -15.95
N LEU A 88 -22.47 -0.17 -15.84
CA LEU A 88 -21.46 0.44 -16.70
C LEU A 88 -21.06 -0.46 -17.89
N PRO A 89 -20.95 0.09 -19.11
CA PRO A 89 -20.41 -0.63 -20.26
C PRO A 89 -18.95 -1.05 -20.05
N GLY A 90 -18.55 -2.18 -20.64
CA GLY A 90 -17.33 -2.92 -20.28
C GLY A 90 -16.03 -2.11 -20.13
N TRP A 91 -15.73 -1.18 -21.05
CA TRP A 91 -14.53 -0.33 -20.94
C TRP A 91 -14.59 0.62 -19.73
N GLN A 92 -15.75 1.23 -19.47
CA GLN A 92 -15.94 2.10 -18.32
C GLN A 92 -15.86 1.32 -17.00
N ARG A 93 -16.36 0.08 -17.00
CA ARG A 93 -16.23 -0.84 -15.87
C ARG A 93 -14.77 -1.17 -15.56
N PHE A 94 -13.95 -1.43 -16.59
CA PHE A 94 -12.51 -1.63 -16.40
C PHE A 94 -11.84 -0.40 -15.78
N CYS A 95 -12.11 0.81 -16.30
CA CYS A 95 -11.57 2.05 -15.74
C CYS A 95 -12.04 2.30 -14.29
N ALA A 96 -13.29 1.99 -13.96
CA ALA A 96 -13.82 2.11 -12.61
C ALA A 96 -13.20 1.10 -11.65
N ALA A 97 -12.95 -0.14 -12.09
CA ALA A 97 -12.24 -1.16 -11.31
C ALA A 97 -10.79 -0.75 -11.04
N VAL A 98 -10.08 -0.23 -12.05
CA VAL A 98 -8.73 0.33 -11.89
C VAL A 98 -8.73 1.50 -10.91
N PHE A 99 -9.70 2.40 -11.03
CA PHE A 99 -9.83 3.50 -10.07
C PHE A 99 -10.09 3.00 -8.66
N GLN A 100 -10.99 2.03 -8.49
CA GLN A 100 -11.32 1.45 -7.19
C GLN A 100 -10.11 0.78 -6.53
N ALA A 101 -9.34 -0.01 -7.28
CA ALA A 101 -8.12 -0.67 -6.79
C ALA A 101 -7.01 0.32 -6.39
N VAL A 102 -6.94 1.46 -7.09
CA VAL A 102 -6.01 2.54 -6.73
C VAL A 102 -6.48 3.29 -5.48
N SER A 103 -7.77 3.63 -5.43
CA SER A 103 -8.34 4.49 -4.39
C SER A 103 -8.56 3.80 -3.06
N SER A 104 -8.73 2.47 -3.06
CA SER A 104 -8.93 1.65 -1.85
C SER A 104 -7.81 1.85 -0.82
N ARG A 105 -6.60 2.20 -1.26
CA ARG A 105 -5.42 2.18 -0.40
C ARG A 105 -5.23 3.45 0.44
N HIS A 106 -5.65 4.63 -0.03
CA HIS A 106 -5.42 5.89 0.71
C HIS A 106 -6.42 7.02 0.44
N THR A 107 -7.26 6.91 -0.60
CA THR A 107 -8.10 8.04 -1.03
C THR A 107 -9.49 7.97 -0.40
N GLY A 108 -9.92 6.80 0.09
CA GLY A 108 -11.25 6.59 0.66
C GLY A 108 -12.39 6.86 -0.33
N THR A 109 -12.06 7.09 -1.60
CA THR A 109 -13.04 7.35 -2.67
C THR A 109 -13.44 6.04 -3.31
N ALA A 110 -14.73 5.83 -3.41
CA ALA A 110 -15.30 4.63 -3.97
C ALA A 110 -15.97 4.95 -5.32
N SER A 111 -15.65 4.18 -6.36
CA SER A 111 -16.39 4.20 -7.63
C SER A 111 -17.68 3.39 -7.57
N PHE A 112 -17.73 2.42 -6.67
CA PHE A 112 -18.88 1.54 -6.47
C PHE A 112 -19.39 1.68 -5.04
N ASN A 113 -20.64 1.32 -4.78
CA ASN A 113 -21.08 1.18 -3.40
C ASN A 113 -20.51 -0.13 -2.83
N LEU A 114 -19.47 -0.02 -1.97
CA LEU A 114 -18.81 -1.18 -1.38
C LEU A 114 -19.76 -2.04 -0.54
N ALA A 115 -20.88 -1.53 -0.04
CA ALA A 115 -21.85 -2.35 0.68
C ALA A 115 -22.61 -3.34 -0.23
N ASN A 116 -22.74 -3.03 -1.52
CA ASN A 116 -23.51 -3.80 -2.50
C ASN A 116 -22.64 -4.63 -3.47
N VAL A 117 -21.31 -4.53 -3.38
CA VAL A 117 -20.41 -5.41 -4.15
C VAL A 117 -20.40 -6.82 -3.58
N ASN A 118 -19.95 -7.79 -4.38
CA ASN A 118 -19.85 -9.18 -3.94
C ASN A 118 -19.04 -9.27 -2.62
N PRO A 119 -19.50 -10.01 -1.60
CA PRO A 119 -18.76 -10.21 -0.35
C PRO A 119 -17.32 -10.67 -0.54
N ALA A 120 -17.04 -11.45 -1.60
CA ALA A 120 -15.69 -11.87 -1.95
C ALA A 120 -14.80 -10.67 -2.35
N VAL A 121 -15.35 -9.68 -3.04
CA VAL A 121 -14.65 -8.43 -3.41
C VAL A 121 -14.44 -7.57 -2.16
N GLN A 122 -15.43 -7.49 -1.27
CA GLN A 122 -15.27 -6.78 0.01
C GLN A 122 -14.13 -7.38 0.85
N MET A 123 -14.04 -8.71 0.92
CA MET A 123 -12.94 -9.41 1.60
C MET A 123 -11.59 -9.17 0.92
N ALA A 124 -11.53 -9.23 -0.42
CA ALA A 124 -10.31 -8.95 -1.16
C ALA A 124 -9.82 -7.50 -0.93
N LEU A 125 -10.73 -6.53 -0.97
CA LEU A 125 -10.42 -5.12 -0.69
C LEU A 125 -9.88 -4.93 0.73
N LEU A 126 -10.47 -5.60 1.72
CA LEU A 126 -10.02 -5.53 3.11
C LEU A 126 -8.61 -6.09 3.31
N ILE A 127 -8.34 -7.27 2.75
CA ILE A 127 -7.01 -7.89 2.76
C ILE A 127 -5.99 -6.96 2.10
N MET A 128 -6.39 -6.27 1.03
CA MET A 128 -5.49 -5.45 0.23
C MET A 128 -5.25 -4.07 0.83
N MET A 129 -6.23 -3.47 1.50
CA MET A 129 -5.99 -2.31 2.37
C MET A 129 -4.91 -2.63 3.41
N TYR A 130 -5.00 -3.81 4.02
CA TYR A 130 -4.07 -4.23 5.06
C TYR A 130 -2.66 -4.56 4.53
N ILE A 131 -2.54 -5.39 3.49
CA ILE A 131 -1.23 -5.83 2.98
C ILE A 131 -0.48 -4.71 2.26
N SER A 132 -1.18 -3.73 1.68
CA SER A 132 -0.59 -2.72 0.81
C SER A 132 0.41 -1.77 1.47
N VAL A 133 0.42 -1.67 2.80
CA VAL A 133 1.38 -0.84 3.55
C VAL A 133 2.76 -1.50 3.62
N TYR A 134 2.82 -2.84 3.62
CA TYR A 134 4.07 -3.59 3.85
C TYR A 134 5.17 -3.37 2.81
N PRO A 135 4.91 -3.34 1.48
CA PRO A 135 5.96 -3.15 0.49
C PRO A 135 6.77 -1.87 0.72
N ILE A 136 6.10 -0.78 1.10
CA ILE A 136 6.76 0.50 1.38
C ILE A 136 7.61 0.37 2.65
N SER A 137 7.05 -0.16 3.74
CA SER A 137 7.77 -0.35 5.01
C SER A 137 9.00 -1.24 4.86
N ILE A 138 8.90 -2.32 4.10
CA ILE A 138 9.99 -3.27 3.85
C ILE A 138 11.12 -2.60 3.06
N VAL A 139 10.78 -1.82 2.02
CA VAL A 139 11.78 -1.08 1.24
C VAL A 139 12.44 0.02 2.07
N VAL A 140 11.71 0.67 2.99
CA VAL A 140 12.29 1.64 3.94
C VAL A 140 13.29 1.00 4.89
N ARG A 141 13.00 -0.21 5.40
CA ARG A 141 13.88 -0.94 6.31
C ARG A 141 15.10 -1.53 5.59
N SER A 142 14.91 -2.18 4.45
CA SER A 142 16.00 -2.80 3.69
C SER A 142 16.97 -1.78 3.09
N SER A 143 16.49 -0.56 2.78
CA SER A 143 17.33 0.53 2.31
C SER A 143 18.03 1.34 3.41
N ASN A 144 17.85 0.98 4.70
CA ASN A 144 18.44 1.70 5.84
C ASN A 144 19.87 1.26 6.22
N THR A 145 20.68 0.82 5.26
CA THR A 145 22.01 0.23 5.49
C THR A 145 23.07 1.21 6.02
N TYR A 146 22.74 2.49 6.24
CA TYR A 146 23.70 3.56 6.52
C TYR A 146 23.78 4.03 7.98
N GLU A 147 22.86 3.67 8.88
CA GLU A 147 22.96 4.01 10.31
C GLU A 147 23.58 2.89 11.17
N GLU A 148 23.46 1.62 10.76
CA GLU A 148 23.94 0.49 11.57
C GLU A 148 25.46 0.27 11.51
N ARG A 149 26.15 0.84 10.51
CA ARG A 149 27.62 0.69 10.39
C ARG A 149 28.43 1.62 11.30
N SER A 150 27.80 2.60 11.96
CA SER A 150 28.51 3.63 12.74
C SER A 150 28.67 3.36 14.24
N LEU A 151 28.04 2.32 14.81
CA LEU A 151 28.03 2.12 16.26
C LEU A 151 28.81 0.91 16.80
N GLY A 152 29.47 0.11 15.96
CA GLY A 152 30.32 -0.99 16.45
C GLY A 152 29.60 -2.06 17.28
N ILE A 153 28.27 -1.99 17.36
CA ILE A 153 27.41 -3.02 17.91
C ILE A 153 27.12 -3.95 16.74
N TYR A 154 27.91 -5.01 16.63
CA TYR A 154 27.51 -6.17 15.86
C TYR A 154 26.35 -6.82 16.63
N GLU A 155 25.14 -6.32 16.42
CA GLU A 155 23.99 -7.19 16.59
C GLU A 155 24.23 -8.34 15.61
N HIS A 156 24.12 -9.57 16.10
CA HIS A 156 24.29 -10.79 15.32
C HIS A 156 23.13 -10.89 14.31
N SER A 157 23.06 -9.94 13.39
CA SER A 157 22.20 -9.99 12.23
C SER A 157 22.67 -11.17 11.42
N LEU A 158 21.79 -12.16 11.40
CA LEU A 158 21.94 -13.41 10.67
C LEU A 158 22.52 -13.10 9.28
N GLN A 159 23.64 -13.76 9.05
CA GLN A 159 24.42 -13.78 7.82
C GLN A 159 23.50 -13.70 6.59
N TYR A 160 23.79 -12.72 5.72
CA TYR A 160 23.06 -12.51 4.48
C TYR A 160 23.27 -13.72 3.58
N ASP A 161 22.27 -14.59 3.51
CA ASP A 161 22.23 -15.69 2.55
C ASP A 161 21.35 -15.25 1.38
N GLU A 162 22.01 -14.87 0.27
CA GLU A 162 21.38 -14.39 -0.97
C GLU A 162 20.50 -15.46 -1.65
N GLU A 163 20.58 -16.72 -1.19
CA GLU A 163 19.81 -17.85 -1.72
C GLU A 163 18.41 -17.98 -1.10
N ASP A 164 18.10 -17.34 0.04
CA ASP A 164 16.82 -17.50 0.75
C ASP A 164 16.15 -16.17 1.17
N GLY A 165 16.18 -15.18 0.26
CA GLY A 165 15.47 -13.91 0.44
C GLY A 165 13.95 -14.07 0.65
N GLY A 166 13.38 -15.20 0.22
CA GLY A 166 11.97 -15.56 0.42
C GLY A 166 11.65 -15.86 1.88
N SER A 167 12.44 -16.70 2.55
CA SER A 167 12.25 -17.05 3.97
C SER A 167 12.40 -15.83 4.89
N TYR A 168 13.35 -14.94 4.59
CA TYR A 168 13.52 -13.68 5.32
C TYR A 168 12.29 -12.77 5.18
N PHE A 169 11.75 -12.64 3.96
CA PHE A 169 10.54 -11.86 3.68
C PHE A 169 9.31 -12.44 4.38
N VAL A 170 9.13 -13.76 4.34
CA VAL A 170 8.03 -14.46 5.04
C VAL A 170 8.14 -14.28 6.55
N THR A 171 9.35 -14.35 7.11
CA THR A 171 9.56 -14.18 8.56
C THR A 171 9.26 -12.75 9.02
N HIS A 172 9.67 -11.75 8.23
CA HIS A 172 9.36 -10.34 8.50
C HIS A 172 7.87 -10.04 8.35
N LEU A 173 7.22 -10.57 7.30
CA LEU A 173 5.78 -10.47 7.12
C LEU A 173 5.05 -11.09 8.31
N ARG A 174 5.39 -12.31 8.73
CA ARG A 174 4.72 -12.99 9.85
C ARG A 174 4.79 -12.17 11.14
N ASN A 175 5.98 -11.66 11.47
CA ASN A 175 6.16 -10.88 12.70
C ASN A 175 5.41 -9.55 12.65
N GLN A 176 5.36 -8.89 11.50
CA GLN A 176 4.66 -7.62 11.34
C GLN A 176 3.13 -7.80 11.32
N LEU A 177 2.64 -8.81 10.62
CA LEU A 177 1.22 -9.20 10.63
C LEU A 177 0.74 -9.54 12.03
N SER A 178 1.53 -10.29 12.80
CA SER A 178 1.17 -10.66 14.17
C SER A 178 1.08 -9.45 15.10
N PHE A 179 1.94 -8.45 14.92
CA PHE A 179 1.93 -7.24 15.75
C PHE A 179 0.79 -6.30 15.35
N ASP A 180 0.57 -6.11 14.05
CA ASP A 180 -0.46 -5.20 13.53
C ASP A 180 -1.88 -5.76 13.74
N LEU A 181 -2.11 -7.07 13.54
CA LEU A 181 -3.42 -7.71 13.74
C LEU A 181 -3.90 -7.61 15.20
N TRP A 182 -2.97 -7.59 16.17
CA TRP A 182 -3.33 -7.47 17.57
C TRP A 182 -4.08 -6.17 17.87
N TYR A 183 -3.64 -5.04 17.30
CA TYR A 183 -4.28 -3.75 17.50
C TYR A 183 -5.65 -3.68 16.82
N ILE A 184 -5.79 -4.27 15.64
CA ILE A 184 -7.09 -4.37 14.94
C ILE A 184 -8.07 -5.19 15.78
N CYS A 185 -7.64 -6.36 16.28
CA CYS A 185 -8.46 -7.20 17.16
C CYS A 185 -8.86 -6.46 18.46
N LEU A 186 -7.94 -5.74 19.08
CA LEU A 186 -8.20 -4.97 20.29
C LEU A 186 -9.16 -3.81 20.03
N GLY A 187 -8.97 -3.08 18.92
CA GLY A 187 -9.87 -2.00 18.48
C GLY A 187 -11.28 -2.52 18.23
N LEU A 188 -11.42 -3.62 17.49
CA LEU A 188 -12.70 -4.27 17.23
C LEU A 188 -13.37 -4.77 18.51
N LEU A 189 -12.59 -5.31 19.46
CA LEU A 189 -13.09 -5.70 20.77
C LEU A 189 -13.64 -4.49 21.54
N CYS A 190 -12.90 -3.37 21.56
CA CYS A 190 -13.34 -2.14 22.20
C CYS A 190 -14.62 -1.58 21.58
N ILE A 191 -14.71 -1.53 20.24
CA ILE A 191 -15.91 -1.07 19.53
C ILE A 191 -17.09 -2.02 19.81
N SER A 192 -16.86 -3.33 19.79
CA SER A 192 -17.89 -4.33 20.08
C SER A 192 -18.43 -4.20 21.51
N ILE A 193 -17.58 -3.88 22.50
CA ILE A 193 -18.00 -3.62 23.88
C ILE A 193 -18.80 -2.32 23.98
N ALA A 194 -18.33 -1.25 23.33
CA ALA A 194 -18.98 0.06 23.38
C ALA A 194 -20.37 0.04 22.72
N GLU A 195 -20.50 -0.63 21.58
CA GLU A 195 -21.72 -0.66 20.77
C GLU A 195 -22.53 -1.97 20.91
N HIS A 196 -22.25 -2.77 21.95
CA HIS A 196 -22.88 -4.10 22.16
C HIS A 196 -24.41 -4.06 22.08
N LYS A 197 -25.04 -3.01 22.60
CA LYS A 197 -26.51 -2.88 22.59
C LYS A 197 -27.08 -2.81 21.18
N LYS A 198 -26.44 -2.05 20.28
CA LYS A 198 -26.88 -1.90 18.89
C LYS A 198 -26.61 -3.16 18.07
N ILE A 199 -25.47 -3.82 18.34
CA ILE A 199 -25.11 -5.09 17.70
C ILE A 199 -26.13 -6.19 18.06
N MET A 200 -26.55 -6.25 19.33
CA MET A 200 -27.51 -7.26 19.81
C MET A 200 -28.96 -6.97 19.39
N ASP A 201 -29.32 -5.70 19.17
CA ASP A 201 -30.66 -5.28 18.75
C ASP A 201 -30.98 -5.72 17.29
N GLY A 202 -29.94 -5.95 16.47
CA GLY A 202 -30.05 -6.57 15.14
C GLY A 202 -30.88 -5.79 14.10
N ASN A 203 -31.41 -4.62 14.47
CA ASN A 203 -32.36 -3.86 13.69
C ASN A 203 -31.69 -2.93 12.65
N ASP A 204 -30.38 -2.71 12.77
CA ASP A 204 -29.59 -1.89 11.85
C ASP A 204 -28.48 -2.72 11.17
N PRO A 205 -28.54 -2.96 9.84
CA PRO A 205 -27.52 -3.71 9.11
C PRO A 205 -26.15 -3.04 9.13
N ALA A 206 -26.07 -1.73 9.39
CA ALA A 206 -24.79 -1.02 9.53
C ALA A 206 -24.04 -1.39 10.81
N PHE A 207 -24.75 -1.81 11.87
CA PHE A 207 -24.15 -2.24 13.16
C PHE A 207 -23.95 -3.74 13.24
N THR A 208 -23.74 -4.40 12.10
CA THR A 208 -23.33 -5.82 12.05
C THR A 208 -21.81 -5.94 12.12
N MET A 209 -21.32 -7.14 12.47
CA MET A 209 -19.88 -7.37 12.68
C MET A 209 -19.03 -7.09 11.44
N TRP A 210 -19.59 -7.32 10.24
CA TRP A 210 -18.84 -7.18 8.99
C TRP A 210 -18.55 -5.72 8.59
N PRO A 211 -19.54 -4.80 8.48
CA PRO A 211 -19.26 -3.38 8.27
C PRO A 211 -18.37 -2.78 9.34
N MET A 212 -18.53 -3.19 10.60
CA MET A 212 -17.66 -2.72 11.69
C MET A 212 -16.20 -3.13 11.49
N LEU A 213 -15.96 -4.36 11.03
CA LEU A 213 -14.62 -4.84 10.70
C LEU A 213 -14.05 -4.10 9.49
N PHE A 214 -14.88 -3.90 8.46
CA PHE A 214 -14.50 -3.17 7.25
C PHE A 214 -14.11 -1.71 7.56
N GLU A 215 -14.97 -0.99 8.28
CA GLU A 215 -14.72 0.39 8.73
C GLU A 215 -13.48 0.46 9.63
N GLY A 216 -13.34 -0.45 10.59
CA GLY A 216 -12.21 -0.48 11.51
C GLY A 216 -10.85 -0.76 10.85
N VAL A 217 -10.83 -1.53 9.76
CA VAL A 217 -9.60 -1.73 8.95
C VAL A 217 -9.37 -0.58 7.98
N SER A 218 -10.42 0.14 7.59
CA SER A 218 -10.33 1.27 6.66
C SER A 218 -9.96 2.61 7.30
N ALA A 219 -10.15 2.74 8.61
CA ALA A 219 -9.84 3.92 9.42
C ALA A 219 -8.35 4.08 9.69
#